data_AF-A0A5B0KU23-F1
#
_entry.id   AF-A0A5B0KU23-F1
#
_cell.length_a   1.000
_cell.length_b   1.000
_cell.length_c   1.000
_cell.angle_alpha   90.00
_cell.angle_beta   90.00
_cell.angle_gamma   90.00
#
_symmetry.space_group_name_H-M   'P 1'
#
loop_
_entity.id
_entity.type
_entity.pdbx_description
1 polymer ?
#
loop_
_entity_poly.entity_id
_entity_poly.type
_entity_poly.pdbx_seq_one_letter_code
_entity_poly.pdbx_strand_id
1 'polypeptide(L)'
;MTPARPLALAALLSASLAWPAAAHHGWGGYEAGQEMTLTGTVQQIAFNNPHAMLNLQADGKVWHVVLAPPSRMSTRGLPADSIKPGQTVTVVGYPAKSDPAELRAERITAADKTIELR
;
A
#
# COMPACT_ATOMS: atom_id res chain seq x y z
N MET A 1 -9.33 -47.49 -50.74
CA MET A 1 -8.46 -47.44 -49.56
C MET A 1 -8.05 -46.00 -49.35
N THR A 2 -8.65 -45.34 -48.37
CA THR A 2 -8.19 -44.08 -47.77
C THR A 2 -6.93 -44.33 -46.95
N PRO A 3 -6.10 -43.30 -46.72
CA PRO A 3 -6.17 -42.73 -45.38
C PRO A 3 -6.32 -41.22 -45.35
N ALA A 4 -6.89 -40.78 -44.23
CA ALA A 4 -7.29 -39.44 -43.90
C ALA A 4 -6.11 -38.53 -43.46
N ARG A 5 -6.37 -37.23 -43.53
CA ARG A 5 -5.56 -36.10 -43.03
C ARG A 5 -5.14 -36.25 -41.56
N PRO A 6 -4.14 -35.47 -41.12
CA PRO A 6 -4.49 -34.50 -40.09
C PRO A 6 -3.97 -33.08 -40.39
N LEU A 7 -4.89 -32.11 -40.25
CA LEU A 7 -4.59 -30.73 -39.88
C LEU A 7 -3.86 -30.78 -38.53
N ALA A 8 -2.60 -30.34 -38.46
CA ALA A 8 -1.93 -30.09 -37.19
C ALA A 8 -1.96 -28.59 -36.90
N LEU A 9 -2.95 -28.20 -36.10
CA LEU A 9 -3.11 -26.90 -35.47
C LEU A 9 -2.00 -26.74 -34.41
N ALA A 10 -0.90 -26.08 -34.75
CA ALA A 10 0.13 -25.75 -33.77
C ALA A 10 -0.34 -24.57 -32.92
N ALA A 11 -0.85 -24.88 -31.72
CA ALA A 11 -1.24 -23.91 -30.71
C ALA A 11 -0.05 -23.03 -30.32
N LEU A 12 -0.19 -21.71 -30.49
CA LEU A 12 0.69 -20.70 -29.91
C LEU A 12 0.60 -20.82 -28.38
N LEU A 13 1.60 -21.46 -27.78
CA LEU A 13 1.80 -21.44 -26.33
C LEU A 13 2.30 -20.05 -25.94
N SER A 14 1.38 -19.12 -25.70
CA SER A 14 1.68 -17.84 -25.06
C SER A 14 2.00 -18.12 -23.58
N ALA A 15 3.23 -18.55 -23.31
CA ALA A 15 3.77 -18.58 -21.96
C ALA A 15 3.89 -17.14 -21.45
N SER A 16 2.85 -16.64 -20.79
CA SER A 16 2.93 -15.41 -20.02
C SER A 16 3.92 -15.64 -18.87
N LEU A 17 5.17 -15.22 -19.05
CA LEU A 17 6.12 -15.10 -17.95
C LEU A 17 5.61 -14.01 -17.02
N ALA A 18 4.80 -14.40 -16.03
CA ALA A 18 4.50 -13.55 -14.89
C ALA A 18 5.80 -13.38 -14.09
N TRP A 19 6.50 -12.28 -14.32
CA TRP A 19 7.67 -11.92 -13.51
C TRP A 19 7.20 -11.71 -12.07
N PRO A 20 7.86 -12.29 -11.05
CA PRO A 20 7.57 -11.95 -9.68
C PRO A 20 7.82 -10.45 -9.50
N ALA A 21 6.80 -9.69 -9.09
CA ALA A 21 6.97 -8.32 -8.63
C ALA A 21 7.74 -8.38 -7.30
N ALA A 22 9.07 -8.46 -7.37
CA ALA A 22 9.95 -8.45 -6.22
C ALA A 22 10.11 -7.01 -5.72
N ALA A 23 9.16 -6.56 -4.91
CA ALA A 23 9.32 -5.35 -4.11
C ALA A 23 8.99 -5.67 -2.64
N HIS A 24 9.89 -6.38 -1.97
CA HIS A 24 9.95 -6.42 -0.49
C HIS A 24 11.32 -5.90 -0.06
N HIS A 25 11.62 -4.64 -0.40
CA HIS A 25 12.70 -3.92 0.25
C HIS A 25 12.24 -3.62 1.68
N GLY A 26 13.01 -4.07 2.68
CA GLY A 26 12.68 -3.82 4.08
C GLY A 26 12.71 -2.34 4.44
N TRP A 27 12.45 -2.02 5.70
CA TRP A 27 12.24 -0.63 6.17
C TRP A 27 13.52 0.18 6.43
N GLY A 28 14.66 -0.23 5.86
CA GLY A 28 15.96 0.44 6.08
C GLY A 28 16.03 1.89 5.58
N GLY A 29 15.13 2.26 4.66
CA GLY A 29 14.95 3.60 4.12
C GLY A 29 14.24 4.59 5.04
N TYR A 30 13.86 4.19 6.27
CA TYR A 30 13.18 5.05 7.25
C TYR A 30 14.01 5.25 8.50
N GLU A 31 13.80 6.38 9.19
CA GLU A 31 14.47 6.70 10.45
C GLU A 31 13.77 6.04 11.64
N ALA A 32 14.09 4.77 11.92
CA ALA A 32 13.45 3.98 12.98
C ALA A 32 13.58 4.57 14.40
N GLY A 33 14.53 5.48 14.64
CA GLY A 33 14.69 6.18 15.92
C GLY A 33 13.90 7.49 16.03
N GLN A 34 13.21 7.92 14.97
CA GLN A 34 12.48 9.19 14.93
C GLN A 34 10.98 8.90 14.71
N GLU A 35 10.28 8.53 15.78
CA GLU A 35 8.82 8.39 15.72
C GLU A 35 8.19 9.79 15.56
N MET A 36 7.28 9.91 14.60
CA MET A 36 6.53 11.13 14.30
C MET A 36 5.03 10.84 14.35
N THR A 37 4.26 11.81 14.84
CA THR A 37 2.80 11.78 14.81
C THR A 37 2.29 12.88 13.90
N LEU A 38 1.48 12.52 12.91
CA LEU A 38 0.79 13.45 12.01
C LEU A 38 -0.71 13.34 12.23
N THR A 39 -1.38 14.46 12.49
CA THR A 39 -2.85 14.53 12.46
C THR A 39 -3.26 15.46 11.34
N GLY A 40 -4.11 15.00 10.44
CA GLY A 40 -4.40 15.73 9.22
C GLY A 40 -5.64 15.24 8.50
N THR A 41 -5.95 15.93 7.40
CA THR A 41 -7.09 15.62 6.53
C THR A 41 -6.66 14.70 5.39
N VAL A 42 -7.37 13.60 5.19
CA VAL A 42 -7.14 12.67 4.08
C VAL A 42 -7.49 13.37 2.77
N GLN A 43 -6.52 13.46 1.86
CA GLN A 43 -6.74 13.96 0.50
C GLN A 43 -7.08 12.81 -0.45
N GLN A 44 -6.34 11.70 -0.33
CA GLN A 44 -6.51 10.53 -1.17
C GLN A 44 -6.04 9.29 -0.44
N ILE A 45 -6.69 8.16 -0.72
CA ILE A 45 -6.23 6.85 -0.28
C ILE A 45 -6.30 5.84 -1.43
N ALA A 46 -5.29 4.97 -1.52
CA ALA A 46 -5.22 3.89 -2.48
C ALA A 46 -4.93 2.57 -1.77
N PHE A 47 -5.89 1.64 -1.79
CA PHE A 47 -5.80 0.31 -1.18
C PHE A 47 -5.22 -0.73 -2.15
N ASN A 48 -4.01 -0.46 -2.67
CA ASN A 48 -3.33 -1.35 -3.60
C ASN A 48 -2.23 -2.17 -2.91
N ASN A 49 -1.83 -3.30 -3.51
CA ASN A 49 -0.67 -4.06 -3.07
C ASN A 49 0.63 -3.47 -3.68
N PRO A 50 1.80 -3.63 -3.06
CA PRO A 50 2.04 -4.34 -1.78
C PRO A 50 1.72 -3.52 -0.53
N HIS A 51 1.62 -2.20 -0.64
CA HIS A 51 1.30 -1.29 0.45
C HIS A 51 0.21 -0.32 0.02
N ALA A 52 -0.78 -0.11 0.88
CA ALA A 52 -1.72 0.97 0.67
C ALA A 52 -1.01 2.33 0.88
N MET A 53 -1.49 3.36 0.21
CA MET A 53 -0.90 4.70 0.24
C MET A 53 -1.95 5.74 0.64
N LEU A 54 -1.57 6.68 1.48
CA LEU A 54 -2.42 7.77 1.97
C LEU A 54 -1.73 9.10 1.73
N ASN A 55 -2.39 10.01 1.01
CA ASN A 55 -1.99 11.42 0.96
C ASN A 55 -2.71 12.17 2.07
N LEU A 56 -1.95 12.72 3.01
CA LEU A 56 -2.47 13.39 4.22
C LEU A 56 -2.04 14.86 4.23
N GLN A 57 -2.98 15.79 4.27
CA GLN A 57 -2.68 17.20 4.51
C GLN A 57 -2.46 17.42 6.02
N ALA A 58 -1.22 17.67 6.42
CA ALA A 58 -0.83 17.93 7.81
C ALA A 58 0.37 18.89 7.86
N ASP A 59 0.47 19.73 8.89
CA ASP A 59 1.58 20.67 9.11
C ASP A 59 1.90 21.55 7.89
N GLY A 60 0.85 22.02 7.20
CA GLY A 60 0.98 22.91 6.05
C GLY A 60 1.44 22.26 4.75
N LYS A 61 1.65 20.94 4.69
CA LYS A 61 2.01 20.21 3.46
C LYS A 61 1.25 18.89 3.30
N VAL A 62 1.37 18.29 2.12
CA VAL A 62 0.89 16.93 1.86
C VAL A 62 2.00 15.94 2.23
N TRP A 63 1.65 14.96 3.03
CA TRP A 63 2.48 13.81 3.37
C TRP A 63 2.06 12.58 2.57
N HIS A 64 3.03 11.84 2.06
CA HIS A 64 2.88 10.53 1.45
C HIS A 64 3.07 9.47 2.52
N VAL A 65 1.98 8.90 3.00
CA VAL A 65 1.99 7.91 4.07
C VAL A 65 1.93 6.51 3.47
N VAL A 66 2.99 5.73 3.68
CA VAL A 66 3.05 4.31 3.32
C VAL A 66 2.41 3.49 4.44
N LEU A 67 1.32 2.80 4.14
CA LEU A 67 0.56 1.99 5.09
C LEU A 67 0.95 0.50 4.99
N ALA A 68 0.27 -0.35 5.76
CA ALA A 68 0.41 -1.80 5.63
C ALA A 68 -0.19 -2.35 4.32
N PRO A 69 0.09 -3.62 3.97
CA PRO A 69 -0.66 -4.31 2.94
C PRO A 69 -2.17 -4.29 3.22
N PRO A 70 -3.02 -4.10 2.19
CA PRO A 70 -4.49 -4.09 2.32
C PRO A 70 -5.07 -5.27 3.11
N SER A 71 -4.51 -6.46 2.94
CA SER A 71 -4.95 -7.67 3.66
C SER A 71 -4.73 -7.56 5.16
N ARG A 72 -3.59 -7.02 5.60
CA ARG A 72 -3.30 -6.80 7.02
C ARG A 72 -4.24 -5.76 7.62
N MET A 73 -4.42 -4.63 6.93
CA MET A 73 -5.33 -3.57 7.37
C MET A 73 -6.75 -4.11 7.52
N SER A 74 -7.25 -4.83 6.52
CA SER A 74 -8.60 -5.41 6.53
C SER A 74 -8.78 -6.40 7.68
N THR A 75 -7.85 -7.34 7.86
CA THR A 75 -7.90 -8.33 8.95
C THR A 75 -7.82 -7.70 10.34
N ARG A 76 -7.17 -6.53 10.47
CA ARG A 76 -7.11 -5.77 11.73
C ARG A 76 -8.30 -4.81 11.90
N GLY A 77 -9.25 -4.82 10.96
CA GLY A 77 -10.49 -4.08 11.04
C GLY A 77 -10.41 -2.64 10.52
N LEU A 78 -9.62 -2.45 9.47
CA LEU A 78 -9.53 -1.23 8.65
C LEU A 78 -9.68 -1.57 7.15
N PRO A 79 -10.87 -1.99 6.70
CA PRO A 79 -11.16 -2.23 5.29
C PRO A 79 -11.12 -0.93 4.45
N ALA A 80 -11.13 -1.09 3.12
CA ALA A 80 -10.92 -0.01 2.16
C ALA A 80 -11.88 1.19 2.28
N ASP A 81 -13.08 0.97 2.81
CA ASP A 81 -14.12 1.98 3.01
C ASP A 81 -14.05 2.70 4.37
N SER A 82 -13.12 2.30 5.25
CA SER A 82 -12.98 2.86 6.61
C SER A 82 -12.32 4.23 6.65
N ILE A 83 -11.60 4.62 5.60
CA ILE A 83 -10.94 5.91 5.46
C ILE A 83 -11.39 6.54 4.16
N LYS A 84 -11.87 7.77 4.21
CA LYS A 84 -12.37 8.51 3.03
C LYS A 84 -11.71 9.88 2.92
N PRO A 85 -11.58 10.43 1.71
CA PRO A 85 -11.20 11.83 1.53
C PRO A 85 -12.05 12.77 2.39
N GLY A 86 -11.42 13.79 2.97
CA GLY A 86 -12.03 14.75 3.89
C GLY A 86 -12.09 14.30 5.36
N GLN A 87 -11.80 13.03 5.66
CA GLN A 87 -11.73 12.54 7.04
C GLN A 87 -10.45 13.00 7.72
N THR A 88 -10.52 13.33 9.01
CA THR A 88 -9.33 13.52 9.85
C THR A 88 -8.85 12.18 10.39
N VAL A 89 -7.55 11.91 10.25
CA VAL A 89 -6.90 10.73 10.83
C VAL A 89 -5.62 11.15 11.55
N THR A 90 -5.20 10.33 12.50
CA THR A 90 -3.88 10.45 13.14
C THR A 90 -3.03 9.25 12.72
N VAL A 91 -1.81 9.52 12.25
CA VAL A 91 -0.84 8.50 11.86
C VAL A 91 0.38 8.66 12.74
N VAL A 92 0.85 7.56 13.31
CA VAL A 92 2.17 7.48 13.94
C VAL A 92 3.08 6.65 13.05
N GLY A 93 4.31 7.11 12.83
CA GLY A 93 5.22 6.45 11.90
C GLY A 93 6.64 7.00 11.96
N TYR A 94 7.41 6.69 10.93
CA TYR A 94 8.82 7.04 10.82
C TYR A 94 9.09 7.71 9.48
N PRO A 95 9.78 8.86 9.45
CA PRO A 95 10.03 9.59 8.21
C PRO A 95 11.02 8.83 7.32
N ALA A 96 10.87 8.97 6.01
CA ALA A 96 11.85 8.46 5.07
C ALA A 96 13.16 9.25 5.17
N LYS A 97 14.28 8.57 4.91
CA LYS A 97 15.61 9.18 4.88
C LYS A 97 15.83 10.05 3.66
N SER A 98 15.18 9.69 2.55
CA SER A 98 15.38 10.30 1.23
C SER A 98 14.27 11.27 0.83
N ASP A 99 13.07 11.13 1.39
CA ASP A 99 11.93 11.98 1.08
C ASP A 99 11.39 12.64 2.35
N PRO A 100 11.54 13.97 2.51
CA PRO A 100 11.07 14.69 3.68
C PRO A 100 9.54 14.79 3.79
N ALA A 101 8.79 14.37 2.78
CA ALA A 101 7.33 14.32 2.78
C ALA A 101 6.78 12.88 2.87
N GLU A 102 7.63 11.86 2.99
CA GLU A 102 7.18 10.47 3.13
C GLU A 102 7.26 9.98 4.58
N LEU A 103 6.23 9.26 5.02
CA LEU A 103 6.16 8.63 6.34
C LEU A 103 5.75 7.16 6.18
N ARG A 104 6.53 6.23 6.73
CA ARG A 104 6.05 4.86 6.93
C ARG A 104 5.21 4.80 8.19
N ALA A 105 3.95 4.41 8.07
CA ALA A 105 3.07 4.26 9.21
C ALA A 105 3.40 3.02 10.06
N GLU A 106 3.37 3.20 11.38
CA GLU A 106 3.39 2.15 12.40
C GLU A 106 1.97 1.82 12.85
N ARG A 107 1.15 2.86 13.05
CA ARG A 107 -0.27 2.74 13.40
C ARG A 107 -1.06 3.93 12.84
N ILE A 108 -2.35 3.72 12.68
CA ILE A 108 -3.31 4.74 12.24
C ILE A 108 -4.54 4.72 13.13
N THR A 109 -5.02 5.91 13.49
CA THR A 109 -6.28 6.12 14.21
C THR A 109 -7.28 6.79 13.28
N ALA A 110 -8.41 6.12 13.06
CA ALA A 110 -9.53 6.63 12.26
C ALA A 110 -10.83 6.33 13.01
N ALA A 111 -11.72 7.32 13.13
CA ALA A 111 -13.00 7.20 13.86
C ALA A 111 -12.83 6.57 15.26
N ASP A 112 -11.87 7.11 16.04
CA ASP A 112 -11.51 6.68 17.40
C ASP A 112 -10.98 5.24 17.53
N LYS A 113 -10.73 4.56 16.41
CA LYS A 113 -10.13 3.23 16.38
C LYS A 113 -8.69 3.28 15.92
N THR A 114 -7.78 2.83 16.78
CA THR A 114 -6.36 2.68 16.45
C THR A 114 -6.07 1.28 15.91
N ILE A 115 -5.33 1.23 14.80
CA ILE A 115 -4.98 0.02 14.08
C ILE A 115 -3.47 -0.06 13.97
N GLU A 116 -2.88 -1.08 14.57
CA GLU A 116 -1.47 -1.39 14.38
C GLU A 116 -1.25 -1.87 12.94
N LEU A 117 -0.23 -1.34 12.27
CA LEU A 117 0.10 -1.66 10.88
C LEU A 117 1.33 -2.57 10.77
N ARG A 118 2.10 -2.72 11.85
CA ARG A 118 3.27 -3.63 11.91
C ARG A 118 2.97 -5.05 12.34
#